data_AF-A0A2E9VNR9-F1
#
_entry.id   AF-A0A2E9VNR9-F1
#
_cell.length_a   1.000
_cell.length_b   1.000
_cell.length_c   1.000
_cell.angle_alpha   90.00
_cell.angle_beta   90.00
_cell.angle_gamma   90.00
#
_symmetry.space_group_name_H-M   'P 1'
#
loop_
_entity.id
_entity.type
_entity.pdbx_description
1 polymer ?
#
loop_
_entity_poly.entity_id
_entity_poly.type
_entity_poly.pdbx_seq_one_letter_code
_entity_poly.pdbx_strand_id
1 'polypeptide(L)'
;MNLDQIDIDGIVQSVLQQLQRRDDRPLVSAIKPVSQPKLKSAALIQSAVVTADLLAEKVGTNKSIRISPKAIITPAARDYLREKNITVESLDSATTQNQTVKSETTQNGWHGLVVSASETLNSCLQNLEKSSNGRWSQELSDSTSAAVKLARQEVARGNKRGYIIFTDKAATACCEVNRSEQVRGVVISRAADLPAIAEVKANVICLPASGLSFMEYRQIFHHLMTENTL
;
A
#
# COMPACT_ATOMS: atom_id res chain seq x y z
N MET A 1 24.31 -61.36 -16.21
CA MET A 1 24.18 -59.89 -16.05
C MET A 1 22.72 -59.60 -15.76
N ASN A 2 22.42 -59.22 -14.52
CA ASN A 2 21.11 -58.73 -14.07
C ASN A 2 21.43 -57.60 -13.07
N LEU A 3 21.63 -56.38 -13.59
CA LEU A 3 22.06 -55.22 -12.80
C LEU A 3 21.00 -54.11 -12.71
N ASP A 4 19.83 -54.28 -13.33
CA ASP A 4 18.83 -53.20 -13.44
C ASP A 4 17.68 -53.30 -12.42
N GLN A 5 17.62 -54.38 -11.63
CA GLN A 5 16.51 -54.61 -10.70
C GLN A 5 16.85 -54.29 -9.24
N ILE A 6 18.14 -54.09 -8.91
CA ILE A 6 18.60 -53.79 -7.55
C ILE A 6 18.51 -52.28 -7.23
N ASP A 7 18.56 -51.40 -8.24
CA ASP A 7 18.56 -49.94 -8.01
C ASP A 7 17.16 -49.34 -7.78
N ILE A 8 16.10 -49.96 -8.30
CA ILE A 8 14.73 -49.43 -8.15
C ILE A 8 14.22 -49.65 -6.72
N ASP A 9 14.44 -50.84 -6.16
CA ASP A 9 14.00 -51.16 -4.79
C ASP A 9 14.72 -50.31 -3.74
N GLY A 10 16.00 -49.97 -3.97
CA GLY A 10 16.76 -49.06 -3.11
C GLY A 10 16.20 -47.63 -3.13
N ILE A 11 15.80 -47.13 -4.30
CA ILE A 11 15.20 -45.80 -4.44
C ILE A 11 13.83 -45.76 -3.76
N VAL A 12 12.99 -46.79 -3.94
CA VAL A 12 11.67 -46.88 -3.31
C VAL A 12 11.78 -46.94 -1.78
N GLN A 13 12.71 -47.75 -1.24
CA GLN A 13 12.96 -47.78 0.20
C GLN A 13 13.43 -46.43 0.74
N SER A 14 14.31 -45.72 0.03
CA SER A 14 14.80 -44.41 0.47
C SER A 14 13.68 -43.36 0.49
N VAL A 15 12.77 -43.38 -0.49
CA VAL A 15 11.63 -42.45 -0.54
C VAL A 15 10.61 -42.76 0.55
N LEU A 16 10.32 -44.04 0.81
CA LEU A 16 9.42 -44.43 1.91
C LEU A 16 10.00 -44.08 3.29
N GLN A 17 11.31 -44.25 3.49
CA GLN A 17 11.98 -43.81 4.72
C GLN A 17 11.92 -42.30 4.92
N GLN A 18 12.00 -41.53 3.83
CA GLN A 18 11.98 -40.07 3.88
C GLN A 18 10.59 -39.50 4.14
N LEU A 19 9.53 -40.21 3.71
CA LEU A 19 8.14 -39.88 4.05
C LEU A 19 7.82 -40.24 5.51
N GLN A 20 8.26 -41.41 6.01
CA GLN A 20 8.05 -41.81 7.41
C GLN A 20 8.74 -40.87 8.42
N ARG A 21 9.90 -40.29 8.09
CA ARG A 21 10.58 -39.31 8.96
C ARG A 21 9.87 -37.95 9.05
N ARG A 22 8.88 -37.67 8.19
CA ARG A 22 8.13 -36.40 8.23
C ARG A 22 6.93 -36.43 9.18
N ASP A 23 6.46 -37.62 9.55
CA ASP A 23 5.27 -37.78 10.40
C ASP A 23 5.59 -37.87 11.91
N ASP A 24 6.87 -38.03 12.30
CA ASP A 24 7.30 -38.11 13.70
C ASP A 24 8.03 -36.85 14.19
N ARG A 25 7.41 -35.67 14.03
CA ARG A 25 7.81 -34.47 14.79
C ARG A 25 6.83 -34.25 15.95
N PRO A 26 7.19 -34.60 17.19
CA PRO A 26 6.33 -34.38 18.35
C PRO A 26 6.12 -32.87 18.60
N LEU A 27 4.84 -32.48 18.67
CA LEU A 27 4.37 -31.21 19.22
C LEU A 27 4.59 -31.22 20.74
N VAL A 28 5.75 -30.76 21.22
CA VAL A 28 5.93 -30.40 22.64
C VAL A 28 6.62 -29.04 22.76
N SER A 29 5.76 -28.05 23.01
CA SER A 29 5.88 -26.97 23.98
C SER A 29 7.29 -26.52 24.42
N ALA A 30 7.73 -25.39 23.86
CA ALA A 30 8.68 -24.49 24.51
C ALA A 30 8.40 -23.03 24.10
N ILE A 31 7.18 -22.56 24.38
CA ILE A 31 6.86 -21.13 24.32
C ILE A 31 6.99 -20.59 25.74
N LYS A 32 8.08 -19.84 25.99
CA LYS A 32 8.22 -18.95 27.15
C LYS A 32 7.07 -17.92 27.09
N PRO A 33 6.39 -17.59 28.19
CA PRO A 33 5.28 -16.64 28.16
C PRO A 33 5.85 -15.23 27.94
N VAL A 34 5.76 -14.74 26.71
CA VAL A 34 5.95 -13.31 26.41
C VAL A 34 4.58 -12.67 26.53
N SER A 35 4.47 -11.84 27.56
CA SER A 35 3.40 -10.91 27.91
C SER A 35 2.40 -10.60 26.79
N GLN A 36 1.15 -11.01 27.01
CA GLN A 36 -0.01 -10.46 26.32
C GLN A 36 -0.03 -8.93 26.49
N PRO A 37 -0.11 -8.12 25.42
CA PRO A 37 -0.62 -6.76 25.56
C PRO A 37 -2.13 -6.88 25.83
N LYS A 38 -2.52 -6.54 27.05
CA LYS A 38 -3.91 -6.35 27.49
C LYS A 38 -4.68 -5.55 26.44
N LEU A 39 -5.78 -6.12 25.91
CA LEU A 39 -6.84 -5.35 25.25
C LEU A 39 -7.28 -4.25 26.21
N LYS A 40 -6.94 -3.00 25.90
CA LYS A 40 -7.52 -1.81 26.54
C LYS A 40 -8.70 -1.38 25.69
N SER A 41 -9.89 -1.42 26.25
CA SER A 41 -11.12 -1.00 25.57
C SER A 41 -11.07 0.53 25.39
N ALA A 42 -10.66 1.01 24.22
CA ALA A 42 -10.69 2.44 23.96
C ALA A 42 -12.16 2.91 23.87
N ALA A 43 -12.61 3.69 24.86
CA ALA A 43 -13.92 4.33 24.83
C ALA A 43 -13.90 5.46 23.80
N LEU A 44 -14.81 5.39 22.83
CA LEU A 44 -14.99 6.40 21.78
C LEU A 44 -15.89 7.52 22.30
N ILE A 45 -15.39 8.75 22.34
CA ILE A 45 -16.17 9.92 22.77
C ILE A 45 -16.38 10.84 21.56
N GLN A 46 -17.62 10.88 21.07
CA GLN A 46 -18.05 11.64 19.89
C GLN A 46 -18.62 13.04 20.23
N SER A 47 -18.35 13.59 21.42
CA SER A 47 -18.83 14.93 21.78
C SER A 47 -17.92 16.04 21.24
N ALA A 48 -18.52 17.12 20.75
CA ALA A 48 -17.83 18.26 20.14
C ALA A 48 -17.09 19.16 21.14
N VAL A 49 -17.38 19.02 22.44
CA VAL A 49 -16.63 19.66 23.53
C VAL A 49 -16.31 18.57 24.54
N VAL A 50 -15.03 18.44 24.90
CA VAL A 50 -14.55 17.44 25.85
C VAL A 50 -14.19 18.16 27.15
N THR A 51 -15.05 17.99 28.15
CA THR A 51 -14.88 18.48 29.52
C THR A 51 -14.34 17.37 30.43
N ALA A 52 -13.72 17.75 31.55
CA ALA A 52 -13.11 16.81 32.50
C ALA A 52 -14.14 15.81 33.08
N ASP A 53 -15.38 16.24 33.28
CA ASP A 53 -16.45 15.39 33.81
C ASP A 53 -16.85 14.26 32.85
N LEU A 54 -16.86 14.54 31.53
CA LEU A 54 -17.15 13.52 30.50
C LEU A 54 -16.02 12.49 30.36
N LEU A 55 -14.78 12.90 30.62
CA LEU A 55 -13.63 11.99 30.69
C LEU A 55 -13.69 11.13 31.96
N ALA A 56 -14.06 11.71 33.11
CA ALA A 56 -14.17 10.95 34.35
C ALA A 56 -15.26 9.86 34.31
N GLU A 57 -16.39 10.13 33.66
CA GLU A 57 -17.52 9.19 33.58
C GLU A 57 -17.30 8.05 32.56
N LYS A 58 -16.63 8.34 31.43
CA LYS A 58 -16.39 7.36 30.35
C LYS A 58 -15.07 6.59 30.49
N VAL A 59 -14.20 7.03 31.41
CA VAL A 59 -12.84 6.48 31.57
C VAL A 59 -12.69 5.91 32.96
N GLY A 60 -13.51 4.90 33.27
CA GLY A 60 -13.35 4.15 34.51
C GLY A 60 -12.02 3.38 34.54
N THR A 61 -11.63 2.74 33.44
CA THR A 61 -10.53 1.73 33.49
C THR A 61 -9.61 1.72 32.28
N ASN A 62 -9.79 2.64 31.33
CA ASN A 62 -9.13 2.57 30.02
C ASN A 62 -8.10 3.68 29.83
N LYS A 63 -6.83 3.30 29.85
CA LYS A 63 -5.65 4.20 29.73
C LYS A 63 -5.46 4.84 28.34
N SER A 64 -6.43 4.72 27.44
CA SER A 64 -6.38 5.24 26.08
C SER A 64 -7.76 5.66 25.61
N ILE A 65 -7.92 6.92 25.19
CA ILE A 65 -9.19 7.50 24.77
C ILE A 65 -9.02 8.07 23.37
N ARG A 66 -9.99 7.77 22.50
CA ARG A 66 -10.08 8.34 21.15
C ARG A 66 -11.09 9.48 21.13
N ILE A 67 -10.61 10.66 20.76
CA ILE A 67 -11.39 11.90 20.76
C ILE A 67 -11.66 12.33 19.32
N SER A 68 -12.86 12.85 19.05
CA SER A 68 -13.27 13.26 17.70
C SER A 68 -12.49 14.49 17.15
N PRO A 69 -12.34 14.62 15.83
CA PRO A 69 -11.51 15.64 15.15
C PRO A 69 -11.75 17.10 15.48
N LYS A 70 -12.99 17.39 15.87
CA LYS A 70 -13.51 18.74 16.01
C LYS A 70 -13.72 19.10 17.47
N ALA A 71 -13.25 18.23 18.37
CA ALA A 71 -13.41 18.41 19.79
C ALA A 71 -12.41 19.45 20.32
N ILE A 72 -12.93 20.56 20.82
CA ILE A 72 -12.12 21.54 21.53
C ILE A 72 -11.84 20.98 22.93
N ILE A 73 -10.58 20.62 23.18
CA ILE A 73 -10.10 20.19 24.50
C ILE A 73 -9.95 21.43 25.37
N THR A 74 -10.70 21.48 26.46
CA THR A 74 -10.58 22.56 27.45
C THR A 74 -9.28 22.40 28.26
N PRO A 75 -8.65 23.51 28.73
CA PRO A 75 -7.40 23.43 29.52
C PRO A 75 -7.51 22.49 30.73
N ALA A 76 -8.64 22.51 31.44
CA ALA A 76 -8.89 21.61 32.57
C ALA A 76 -8.93 20.11 32.18
N ALA A 77 -9.43 19.78 30.98
CA ALA A 77 -9.40 18.41 30.46
C ALA A 77 -7.97 17.97 30.11
N ARG A 78 -7.13 18.89 29.64
CA ARG A 78 -5.71 18.63 29.35
C ARG A 78 -4.90 18.33 30.61
N ASP A 79 -5.19 19.05 31.69
CA ASP A 79 -4.54 18.84 32.98
C ASP A 79 -4.93 17.48 33.58
N TYR A 80 -6.20 17.09 33.48
CA TYR A 80 -6.69 15.78 33.93
C TYR A 80 -6.03 14.60 33.17
N LEU A 81 -5.85 14.74 31.85
CA LEU A 81 -5.17 13.73 31.02
C LEU A 81 -3.69 13.55 31.39
N ARG A 82 -3.01 14.64 31.76
CA ARG A 82 -1.63 14.60 32.25
C ARG A 82 -1.53 13.95 33.62
N GLU A 83 -2.39 14.32 34.56
CA GLU A 83 -2.34 13.80 35.94
C GLU A 83 -2.62 12.28 36.00
N LYS A 84 -3.48 11.77 35.13
CA LYS A 84 -3.86 10.34 35.09
C LYS A 84 -3.04 9.48 34.12
N ASN A 85 -2.01 10.03 33.47
CA ASN A 85 -1.18 9.33 32.46
C ASN A 85 -2.03 8.64 31.37
N ILE A 86 -3.08 9.32 30.91
CA ILE A 86 -3.98 8.77 29.89
C ILE A 86 -3.49 9.25 28.52
N THR A 87 -3.20 8.30 27.63
CA THR A 87 -2.76 8.60 26.27
C THR A 87 -3.96 9.01 25.43
N VAL A 88 -3.92 10.22 24.88
CA VAL A 88 -4.97 10.77 24.03
C VAL A 88 -4.61 10.48 22.58
N GLU A 89 -5.46 9.72 21.90
CA GLU A 89 -5.43 9.61 20.45
C GLU A 89 -6.45 10.63 19.92
N SER A 90 -5.97 11.78 19.44
CA SER A 90 -6.79 12.71 18.67
C SER A 90 -7.07 12.06 17.33
N LEU A 91 -8.34 11.87 17.00
CA LEU A 91 -8.75 11.50 15.66
C LEU A 91 -8.68 12.79 14.83
N ASP A 92 -7.47 13.24 14.47
CA ASP A 92 -7.11 14.21 13.41
C ASP A 92 -5.95 15.09 13.93
N SER A 93 -4.78 15.16 13.28
CA SER A 93 -4.46 15.21 11.85
C SER A 93 -4.29 13.85 11.15
N ALA A 94 -5.39 13.34 10.60
CA ALA A 94 -5.49 12.19 9.73
C ALA A 94 -6.44 12.55 8.59
N THR A 95 -5.91 13.25 7.58
CA THR A 95 -6.49 13.30 6.22
C THR A 95 -5.30 13.59 5.30
N THR A 96 -4.56 12.61 4.78
CA THR A 96 -4.89 11.21 4.48
C THR A 96 -3.69 10.35 4.84
N GLN A 97 -3.57 9.98 6.12
CA GLN A 97 -2.68 8.90 6.55
C GLN A 97 -3.57 7.87 7.24
N ASN A 98 -3.77 6.74 6.57
CA ASN A 98 -4.50 5.52 6.96
C ASN A 98 -6.02 5.45 6.67
N GLN A 99 -6.36 5.30 5.38
CA GLN A 99 -7.28 4.26 4.92
C GLN A 99 -6.55 3.50 3.79
N THR A 100 -5.87 2.40 4.01
CA THR A 100 -6.20 1.23 4.80
C THR A 100 -4.90 0.62 5.29
N VAL A 101 -4.79 0.25 6.58
CA VAL A 101 -3.98 -0.91 6.93
C VAL A 101 -4.76 -2.13 6.41
N LYS A 102 -4.81 -2.28 5.09
CA LYS A 102 -4.97 -3.58 4.44
C LYS A 102 -3.57 -4.16 4.41
N SER A 103 -3.13 -4.57 5.59
CA SER A 103 -1.99 -5.42 5.85
C SER A 103 -0.65 -4.93 5.31
N GLU A 104 0.41 -5.23 6.03
CA GLU A 104 1.74 -5.44 5.47
C GLU A 104 1.71 -6.68 4.54
N THR A 105 0.89 -6.60 3.49
CA THR A 105 0.93 -7.48 2.34
C THR A 105 1.40 -6.61 1.22
N THR A 106 2.65 -6.82 0.80
CA THR A 106 3.25 -6.46 -0.48
C THR A 106 2.18 -6.13 -1.52
N GLN A 107 1.74 -4.87 -1.59
CA GLN A 107 0.68 -4.48 -2.53
C GLN A 107 1.33 -4.37 -3.89
N ASN A 108 1.32 -5.49 -4.61
CA ASN A 108 1.95 -5.68 -5.91
C ASN A 108 1.16 -4.98 -7.05
N GLY A 109 0.70 -3.76 -6.77
CA GLY A 109 -0.17 -2.96 -7.62
C GLY A 109 0.52 -1.70 -8.13
N TRP A 110 -0.07 -1.11 -9.17
CA TRP A 110 0.36 0.18 -9.71
C TRP A 110 -0.29 1.32 -8.93
N HIS A 111 0.44 2.42 -8.77
CA HIS A 111 -0.05 3.63 -8.12
C HIS A 111 -0.08 4.82 -9.08
N GLY A 112 -1.22 5.50 -9.20
CA GLY A 112 -1.41 6.67 -10.05
C GLY A 112 -1.24 7.99 -9.29
N LEU A 113 -0.36 8.86 -9.76
CA LEU A 113 -0.17 10.24 -9.30
C LEU A 113 -0.79 11.18 -10.33
N VAL A 114 -1.93 11.78 -9.97
CA VAL A 114 -2.71 12.63 -10.86
C VAL A 114 -2.37 14.09 -10.60
N VAL A 115 -1.67 14.74 -11.54
CA VAL A 115 -1.34 16.17 -11.47
C VAL A 115 -2.33 17.00 -12.26
N SER A 116 -2.76 16.47 -13.40
CA SER A 116 -3.76 17.08 -14.26
C SER A 116 -4.65 15.96 -14.78
N ALA A 117 -5.94 16.24 -14.91
CA ALA A 117 -6.90 15.23 -15.35
C ALA A 117 -7.89 15.83 -16.34
N SER A 118 -7.97 15.21 -17.51
CA SER A 118 -9.08 15.39 -18.43
C SER A 118 -10.30 14.59 -17.96
N GLU A 119 -11.48 14.96 -18.44
CA GLU A 119 -12.73 14.25 -18.14
C GLU A 119 -12.70 12.79 -18.63
N THR A 120 -12.03 12.54 -19.77
CA THR A 120 -11.81 11.19 -20.31
C THR A 120 -10.90 10.36 -19.39
N LEU A 121 -9.81 10.94 -18.89
CA LEU A 121 -8.94 10.27 -17.94
C LEU A 121 -9.66 9.96 -16.62
N ASN A 122 -10.41 10.91 -16.06
CA ASN A 122 -11.18 10.69 -14.83
C ASN A 122 -12.19 9.55 -14.97
N SER A 123 -12.91 9.50 -16.10
CA SER A 123 -13.85 8.42 -16.39
C SER A 123 -13.14 7.06 -16.50
N CYS A 124 -11.96 7.01 -17.12
CA CYS A 124 -11.14 5.80 -17.17
C CYS A 124 -10.64 5.38 -15.78
N LEU A 125 -10.15 6.32 -14.98
CA LEU A 125 -9.62 6.04 -13.64
C LEU A 125 -10.71 5.50 -12.70
N GLN A 126 -11.92 6.06 -12.75
CA GLN A 126 -13.06 5.54 -11.98
C GLN A 126 -13.44 4.12 -12.40
N ASN A 127 -13.38 3.81 -13.69
CA ASN A 127 -13.63 2.46 -14.19
C ASN A 127 -12.50 1.49 -13.79
N LEU A 128 -11.26 1.97 -13.76
CA LEU A 128 -10.09 1.20 -13.34
C LEU A 128 -10.16 0.87 -11.84
N GLU A 129 -10.53 1.84 -11.01
CA GLU A 129 -10.67 1.65 -9.57
C GLU A 129 -11.71 0.56 -9.25
N LYS A 130 -12.84 0.56 -9.95
CA LYS A 130 -13.90 -0.46 -9.82
C LYS A 130 -13.45 -1.85 -10.28
N SER A 131 -12.56 -1.95 -11.27
CA SER A 131 -12.16 -3.21 -11.90
C SER A 131 -10.84 -3.80 -11.39
N SER A 132 -10.00 -3.01 -10.71
CA SER A 132 -8.63 -3.44 -10.36
C SER A 132 -8.52 -4.40 -9.18
N ASN A 133 -9.60 -4.70 -8.46
CA ASN A 133 -9.61 -5.56 -7.27
C ASN A 133 -8.52 -5.21 -6.22
N GLY A 134 -8.15 -3.93 -6.10
CA GLY A 134 -7.11 -3.45 -5.17
C GLY A 134 -5.68 -3.49 -5.71
N ARG A 135 -5.47 -3.81 -7.00
CA ARG A 135 -4.17 -3.70 -7.70
C ARG A 135 -3.88 -2.27 -8.19
N TRP A 136 -4.84 -1.35 -8.05
CA TRP A 136 -4.71 0.06 -8.36
C TRP A 136 -4.97 0.91 -7.11
N SER A 137 -4.17 1.95 -6.92
CA SER A 137 -4.52 3.07 -6.06
C SER A 137 -4.11 4.38 -6.73
N GLN A 138 -4.72 5.49 -6.35
CA GLN A 138 -4.41 6.79 -6.91
C GLN A 138 -4.34 7.89 -5.85
N GLU A 139 -3.55 8.91 -6.11
CA GLU A 139 -3.36 10.09 -5.27
C GLU A 139 -3.30 11.35 -6.15
N LEU A 140 -3.93 12.43 -5.69
CA LEU A 140 -3.89 13.72 -6.36
C LEU A 140 -2.62 14.47 -5.90
N SER A 141 -1.89 15.05 -6.86
CA SER A 141 -0.67 15.83 -6.59
C SER A 141 -0.82 17.26 -7.09
N ASP A 142 -0.42 18.22 -6.27
CA ASP A 142 -0.56 19.65 -6.58
C ASP A 142 0.28 20.11 -7.77
N SER A 143 1.41 19.45 -8.04
CA SER A 143 2.32 19.82 -9.13
C SER A 143 3.06 18.64 -9.72
N THR A 144 3.62 18.85 -10.92
CA THR A 144 4.44 17.82 -11.59
C THR A 144 5.71 17.53 -10.78
N SER A 145 6.35 18.56 -10.21
CA SER A 145 7.55 18.38 -9.39
C SER A 145 7.25 17.62 -8.09
N ALA A 146 6.10 17.88 -7.45
CA ALA A 146 5.67 17.14 -6.28
C ALA A 146 5.43 15.66 -6.60
N ALA A 147 4.71 15.35 -7.69
CA ALA A 147 4.46 13.99 -8.13
C ALA A 147 5.76 13.24 -8.44
N VAL A 148 6.71 13.88 -9.13
CA VAL A 148 8.02 13.29 -9.42
C VAL A 148 8.80 13.00 -8.13
N LYS A 149 8.80 13.92 -7.15
CA LYS A 149 9.48 13.71 -5.87
C LYS A 149 8.87 12.53 -5.12
N LEU A 150 7.55 12.44 -5.05
CA LEU A 150 6.83 11.33 -4.42
C LEU A 150 7.13 10.01 -5.12
N ALA A 151 7.03 9.96 -6.46
CA ALA A 151 7.35 8.77 -7.23
C ALA A 151 8.77 8.26 -6.96
N ARG A 152 9.78 9.15 -6.93
CA ARG A 152 11.16 8.76 -6.62
C ARG A 152 11.31 8.19 -5.22
N GLN A 153 10.74 8.86 -4.22
CA GLN A 153 10.83 8.42 -2.82
C GLN A 153 10.17 7.05 -2.64
N GLU A 154 9.02 6.86 -3.27
CA GLU A 154 8.23 5.64 -3.13
C GLU A 154 8.81 4.46 -3.93
N VAL A 155 9.40 4.72 -5.10
CA VAL A 155 10.20 3.72 -5.84
C VAL A 155 11.42 3.30 -5.03
N ALA A 156 12.13 4.24 -4.41
CA ALA A 156 13.29 3.94 -3.56
C ALA A 156 12.92 3.09 -2.34
N ARG A 157 11.67 3.20 -1.86
CA ARG A 157 11.13 2.37 -0.77
C ARG A 157 10.72 0.96 -1.22
N GLY A 158 10.45 0.75 -2.52
CA GLY A 158 10.07 -0.55 -3.06
C GLY A 158 8.67 -1.04 -2.64
N ASN A 159 7.78 -0.10 -2.26
CA ASN A 159 6.47 -0.44 -1.70
C ASN A 159 5.45 -0.95 -2.73
N LYS A 160 5.60 -0.56 -4.00
CA LYS A 160 4.66 -0.83 -5.09
C LYS A 160 5.39 -1.34 -6.31
N ARG A 161 4.64 -1.95 -7.23
CA ARG A 161 5.17 -2.45 -8.51
C ARG A 161 5.73 -1.32 -9.38
N GLY A 162 5.02 -0.19 -9.42
CA GLY A 162 5.42 0.97 -10.19
C GLY A 162 4.42 2.11 -10.05
N TYR A 163 4.81 3.26 -10.59
CA TYR A 163 4.05 4.51 -10.46
C TYR A 163 3.70 5.05 -11.84
N ILE A 164 2.52 5.63 -11.96
CA ILE A 164 2.06 6.29 -13.18
C ILE A 164 1.84 7.76 -12.86
N ILE A 165 2.47 8.68 -13.59
CA ILE A 165 2.29 10.12 -13.42
C ILE A 165 1.44 10.63 -14.57
N PHE A 166 0.28 11.21 -14.26
CA PHE A 166 -0.61 11.86 -15.21
C PHE A 166 -0.39 13.37 -15.18
N THR A 167 0.15 13.92 -16.26
CA THR A 167 0.47 15.35 -16.38
C THR A 167 0.43 15.78 -17.83
N ASP A 168 0.08 17.03 -18.12
CA ASP A 168 0.19 17.56 -19.48
C ASP A 168 1.65 17.67 -19.97
N LYS A 169 2.62 17.67 -19.04
CA LYS A 169 4.05 17.76 -19.34
C LYS A 169 4.77 16.43 -19.12
N ALA A 170 4.26 15.36 -19.75
CA ALA A 170 4.76 13.99 -19.55
C ALA A 170 6.26 13.84 -19.86
N ALA A 171 6.75 14.48 -20.93
CA ALA A 171 8.17 14.46 -21.28
C ALA A 171 9.05 15.10 -20.21
N THR A 172 8.65 16.27 -19.68
CA THR A 172 9.38 16.94 -18.60
C THR A 172 9.40 16.09 -17.34
N ALA A 173 8.25 15.53 -16.95
CA ALA A 173 8.16 14.64 -15.79
C ALA A 173 9.10 13.45 -15.93
N CYS A 174 9.12 12.79 -17.11
CA CYS A 174 9.98 11.65 -17.40
C CYS A 174 11.48 12.00 -17.32
N CYS A 175 11.87 13.12 -17.92
CA CYS A 175 13.25 13.61 -17.82
C CYS A 175 13.63 13.88 -16.37
N GLU A 176 12.70 14.41 -15.56
CA GLU A 176 12.96 14.59 -14.16
C GLU A 176 13.13 13.24 -13.45
N VAL A 177 12.17 12.31 -13.50
CA VAL A 177 12.29 11.02 -12.78
C VAL A 177 13.57 10.27 -13.13
N ASN A 178 14.01 10.30 -14.40
CA ASN A 178 15.25 9.66 -14.86
C ASN A 178 16.54 10.28 -14.33
N ARG A 179 16.49 11.40 -13.61
CA ARG A 179 17.66 11.95 -12.89
C ARG A 179 18.09 11.10 -11.69
N SER A 180 17.28 10.12 -11.29
CA SER A 180 17.62 9.19 -10.21
C SER A 180 18.01 7.83 -10.79
N GLU A 181 19.14 7.28 -10.35
CA GLU A 181 19.65 5.98 -10.84
C GLU A 181 18.71 4.80 -10.52
N GLN A 182 17.86 4.94 -9.50
CA GLN A 182 16.91 3.91 -9.08
C GLN A 182 15.61 3.94 -9.88
N VAL A 183 15.38 4.99 -10.67
CA VAL A 183 14.11 5.23 -11.35
C VAL A 183 14.31 5.16 -12.86
N ARG A 184 13.46 4.36 -13.51
CA ARG A 184 13.40 4.21 -14.96
C ARG A 184 11.99 4.62 -15.39
N GLY A 185 11.91 5.87 -15.81
CA GLY A 185 10.75 6.54 -16.37
C GLY A 185 10.67 6.34 -17.88
N VAL A 186 9.48 6.03 -18.39
CA VAL A 186 9.16 6.06 -19.82
C VAL A 186 7.94 6.93 -20.09
N VAL A 187 7.96 7.69 -21.19
CA VAL A 187 6.79 8.41 -21.67
C VAL A 187 6.01 7.50 -22.60
N ILE A 188 4.71 7.39 -22.38
CA ILE A 188 3.82 6.66 -23.28
C ILE A 188 2.81 7.66 -23.82
N SER A 189 2.93 7.98 -25.10
CA SER A 189 2.01 8.89 -25.76
C SER A 189 0.97 8.14 -26.57
N ARG A 190 1.24 6.87 -26.93
CA ARG A 190 0.35 6.00 -27.70
C ARG A 190 0.47 4.56 -27.24
N ALA A 191 -0.54 3.74 -27.53
CA ALA A 191 -0.50 2.31 -27.25
C ALA A 191 0.64 1.56 -27.97
N ALA A 192 1.15 2.11 -29.07
CA ALA A 192 2.31 1.56 -29.77
C ALA A 192 3.62 1.65 -28.96
N ASP A 193 3.69 2.54 -27.97
CA ASP A 193 4.89 2.75 -27.15
C ASP A 193 4.93 1.78 -25.94
N LEU A 194 3.90 0.94 -25.75
CA LEU A 194 3.81 -0.03 -24.65
C LEU A 194 5.00 -1.01 -24.57
N PRO A 195 5.55 -1.56 -25.68
CA PRO A 195 6.71 -2.45 -25.61
C PRO A 195 7.95 -1.80 -24.96
N ALA A 196 8.08 -0.48 -25.03
CA ALA A 196 9.20 0.24 -24.41
C ALA A 196 9.23 0.11 -22.88
N ILE A 197 8.09 -0.17 -22.23
CA ILE A 197 8.02 -0.43 -20.79
C ILE A 197 8.88 -1.65 -20.44
N ALA A 198 8.74 -2.73 -21.21
CA ALA A 198 9.41 -3.99 -20.96
C ALA A 198 10.91 -3.92 -21.32
N GLU A 199 11.25 -3.25 -22.43
CA GLU A 199 12.63 -3.05 -22.88
C GLU A 199 13.46 -2.29 -21.85
N VAL A 200 12.92 -1.21 -21.31
CA VAL A 200 13.60 -0.34 -20.33
C VAL A 200 13.41 -0.84 -18.89
N LYS A 201 12.54 -1.83 -18.67
CA LYS A 201 12.08 -2.27 -17.35
C LYS A 201 11.64 -1.07 -16.49
N ALA A 202 10.76 -0.26 -17.06
CA ALA A 202 10.34 1.01 -16.48
C ALA A 202 9.52 0.80 -15.21
N ASN A 203 9.89 1.45 -14.11
CA ASN A 203 9.15 1.45 -12.85
C ASN A 203 8.30 2.72 -12.66
N VAL A 204 8.50 3.72 -13.52
CA VAL A 204 7.65 4.91 -13.60
C VAL A 204 7.19 5.10 -15.04
N ILE A 205 5.91 5.40 -15.21
CA ILE A 205 5.31 5.68 -16.51
C ILE A 205 4.73 7.10 -16.48
N CYS A 206 5.10 7.92 -17.45
CA CYS A 206 4.55 9.26 -17.61
C CYS A 206 3.53 9.24 -18.74
N LEU A 207 2.27 9.51 -18.41
CA LEU A 207 1.17 9.59 -19.37
C LEU A 207 0.70 11.05 -19.50
N PRO A 208 0.39 11.50 -20.72
CA PRO A 208 -0.24 12.78 -20.91
C PRO A 208 -1.65 12.76 -20.28
N ALA A 209 -2.00 13.82 -19.57
CA ALA A 209 -3.34 13.95 -18.97
C ALA A 209 -4.44 14.24 -20.00
N SER A 210 -4.04 14.72 -21.19
CA SER A 210 -4.89 15.12 -22.30
C SER A 210 -4.35 14.58 -23.63
N GLY A 211 -5.19 14.52 -24.66
CA GLY A 211 -4.79 14.11 -26.02
C GLY A 211 -4.95 12.62 -26.34
N LEU A 212 -5.15 11.76 -25.34
CA LEU A 212 -5.47 10.34 -25.51
C LEU A 212 -6.98 10.11 -25.51
N SER A 213 -7.44 9.21 -26.36
CA SER A 213 -8.82 8.72 -26.35
C SER A 213 -9.08 7.76 -25.17
N PHE A 214 -10.35 7.59 -24.82
CA PHE A 214 -10.76 6.64 -23.79
C PHE A 214 -10.28 5.20 -24.08
N MET A 215 -10.31 4.79 -25.36
CA MET A 215 -9.89 3.45 -25.76
C MET A 215 -8.37 3.25 -25.59
N GLU A 216 -7.57 4.28 -25.88
CA GLU A 216 -6.12 4.20 -25.68
C GLU A 216 -5.76 4.11 -24.19
N TYR A 217 -6.38 4.92 -23.32
CA TYR A 217 -6.18 4.79 -21.87
C TYR A 217 -6.57 3.40 -21.38
N ARG A 218 -7.72 2.88 -21.83
CA ARG A 218 -8.17 1.54 -21.46
C ARG A 218 -7.19 0.46 -21.92
N GLN A 219 -6.66 0.57 -23.14
CA GLN A 219 -5.66 -0.37 -23.66
C GLN A 219 -4.37 -0.33 -22.84
N ILE A 220 -3.87 0.87 -22.52
CA ILE A 220 -2.68 1.06 -21.68
C ILE A 220 -2.90 0.45 -20.30
N PHE A 221 -3.99 0.78 -19.62
CA PHE A 221 -4.28 0.24 -18.28
C PHE A 221 -4.48 -1.27 -18.30
N HIS A 222 -5.18 -1.81 -19.30
CA HIS A 222 -5.35 -3.25 -19.45
C HIS A 222 -4.02 -3.96 -19.60
N HIS A 223 -3.11 -3.43 -20.44
CA HIS A 223 -1.78 -3.98 -20.60
C HIS A 223 -0.99 -3.96 -19.29
N LEU A 224 -0.97 -2.82 -18.56
CA LEU A 224 -0.25 -2.70 -17.29
C LEU A 224 -0.76 -3.60 -16.16
N MET A 225 -2.06 -3.87 -16.15
CA MET A 225 -2.70 -4.72 -15.14
C MET A 225 -2.58 -6.21 -15.45
N THR A 226 -2.51 -6.57 -16.74
CA THR A 226 -2.47 -7.96 -17.20
C THR A 226 -1.03 -8.46 -17.32
N GLU A 227 -0.15 -7.69 -17.93
CA GLU A 227 1.25 -8.04 -18.03
C GLU A 227 1.89 -7.86 -16.67
N ASN A 228 2.30 -8.98 -16.07
CA ASN A 228 2.94 -9.04 -14.76
C ASN A 228 4.47 -8.91 -14.87
N THR A 229 4.97 -8.52 -16.04
CA THR A 229 6.39 -8.52 -16.43
C THR A 229 7.05 -7.18 -16.13
N LEU A 230 7.63 -7.08 -14.93
CA LEU A 230 8.80 -6.25 -14.62
C LEU A 230 9.71 -7.02 -13.67
#